data_AF-A0A349F950-F1
#
_entry.id   AF-A0A349F950-F1
#
_cell.length_a   1.000
_cell.length_b   1.000
_cell.length_c   1.000
_cell.angle_alpha   90.00
_cell.angle_beta   90.00
_cell.angle_gamma   90.00
#
_symmetry.space_group_name_H-M   'P 1'
#
loop_
_entity.id
_entity.type
_entity.pdbx_description
1 polymer ?
#
loop_
_entity_poly.entity_id
_entity_poly.type
_entity_poly.pdbx_seq_one_letter_code
_entity_poly.pdbx_strand_id
1 'polypeptide(L)'
;MFLDYFALGLLVFVVLVLFYGVIAIHDIPYEIAKSREHPHQDAIHYAGWVSLFTLHALWPFLWIWATLWRKERGWGFHRLEEEQHDLHHRLEQLIDHVEALQHDVSTLKQQTLQQQQELNQQQAPTPHSATADNKKEEL
;
A
#
# COMPACT_ATOMS: atom_id res chain seq x y z
N MET A 1 57.44 -38.54 -22.60
CA MET A 1 56.21 -39.22 -23.07
C MET A 1 55.25 -39.55 -21.92
N PHE A 2 55.49 -40.55 -21.05
CA PHE A 2 54.56 -40.87 -19.94
C PHE A 2 54.33 -39.70 -18.97
N LEU A 3 55.42 -39.03 -18.56
CA LEU A 3 55.34 -37.84 -17.71
C LEU A 3 54.54 -36.70 -18.35
N ASP A 4 54.62 -36.53 -19.67
CA ASP A 4 53.90 -35.48 -20.39
C ASP A 4 52.39 -35.78 -20.45
N TYR A 5 52.00 -37.03 -20.69
CA TYR A 5 50.60 -37.46 -20.63
C TYR A 5 50.05 -37.40 -19.19
N PHE A 6 50.87 -37.74 -18.19
CA PHE A 6 50.50 -37.62 -16.78
C PHE A 6 50.33 -36.15 -16.37
N ALA A 7 51.24 -35.27 -16.77
CA ALA A 7 51.14 -33.84 -16.54
C ALA A 7 49.94 -33.22 -17.26
N LEU A 8 49.65 -33.64 -18.50
CA LEU A 8 48.47 -33.23 -19.25
C LEU A 8 47.18 -33.67 -18.53
N GLY A 9 47.13 -34.91 -18.02
CA GLY A 9 45.99 -35.40 -17.25
C GLY A 9 45.79 -34.65 -15.93
N LEU A 10 46.88 -34.39 -15.20
CA LEU A 10 46.86 -33.60 -13.97
C LEU A 10 46.42 -32.16 -14.24
N LEU A 11 46.89 -31.54 -15.32
CA LEU A 11 46.50 -30.19 -15.74
C LEU A 11 45.00 -30.12 -15.98
N VAL A 12 44.43 -31.05 -16.75
CA VAL A 12 42.99 -31.11 -17.03
C VAL A 12 42.20 -31.36 -15.73
N PHE A 13 42.68 -32.25 -14.86
CA PHE A 13 42.04 -32.51 -13.58
C PHE A 13 42.00 -31.27 -12.68
N VAL A 14 43.12 -30.55 -12.54
CA VAL A 14 43.19 -29.31 -11.75
C VAL A 14 42.25 -28.25 -12.32
N VAL A 15 42.21 -28.09 -13.65
CA VAL A 15 41.28 -27.14 -14.30
C VAL A 15 39.83 -27.52 -14.01
N LEU A 16 39.46 -28.79 -14.10
CA LEU A 16 38.11 -29.26 -13.79
C LEU A 16 37.74 -29.03 -12.31
N VAL A 17 38.66 -29.34 -11.39
CA VAL A 17 38.45 -29.12 -9.95
C VAL A 17 38.29 -27.64 -9.63
N LEU A 18 39.10 -26.76 -10.24
CA LEU A 18 38.96 -25.32 -10.05
C LEU A 18 37.64 -24.80 -10.66
N PHE A 19 37.26 -25.25 -11.85
CA PHE A 19 35.98 -24.88 -12.47
C PHE A 19 34.79 -25.29 -11.60
N TYR A 20 34.74 -26.55 -11.17
CA TYR A 20 33.66 -27.04 -10.32
C TYR A 20 33.67 -26.40 -8.93
N GLY A 21 34.86 -26.13 -8.36
CA GLY A 21 34.98 -25.45 -7.09
C GLY A 21 34.43 -24.01 -7.13
N VAL A 22 34.73 -23.29 -8.21
CA VAL A 22 34.17 -21.95 -8.44
C VAL A 22 32.65 -22.02 -8.59
N ILE A 23 32.13 -22.93 -9.42
CA ILE A 23 30.67 -23.10 -9.61
C ILE A 23 29.98 -23.40 -8.28
N ALA A 24 30.54 -24.28 -7.44
CA ALA A 24 29.98 -24.61 -6.13
C ALA A 24 29.96 -23.41 -5.16
N ILE A 25 31.01 -22.57 -5.15
CA ILE A 25 31.06 -21.35 -4.32
C ILE A 25 30.02 -20.30 -4.77
N HIS A 26 29.68 -20.28 -6.06
CA HIS A 26 28.68 -19.34 -6.60
C HIS A 26 27.25 -19.68 -6.17
N ASP A 27 26.94 -20.94 -5.87
CA ASP A 27 25.62 -21.35 -5.39
C ASP A 27 25.38 -21.04 -3.90
N ILE A 28 26.43 -20.72 -3.12
CA ILE A 28 26.31 -20.32 -1.70
C ILE A 28 25.35 -19.12 -1.48
N PRO A 29 25.48 -17.98 -2.19
CA PRO A 29 24.54 -16.87 -2.06
C PRO A 29 23.10 -17.25 -2.46
N TYR A 30 22.92 -18.19 -3.39
CA TYR A 30 21.60 -18.71 -3.75
C TYR A 30 20.97 -19.52 -2.60
N GLU A 31 21.73 -20.36 -1.91
CA GLU A 31 21.24 -21.07 -0.72
C GLU A 31 20.86 -20.12 0.43
N ILE A 32 21.61 -19.03 0.61
CA ILE A 32 21.27 -17.97 1.57
C ILE A 32 19.96 -17.27 1.18
N ALA A 33 19.73 -17.05 -0.12
CA ALA A 33 18.47 -16.48 -0.61
C ALA A 33 17.28 -17.44 -0.45
N LYS A 34 17.51 -18.73 -0.71
CA LYS A 34 16.51 -19.80 -0.60
C LYS A 34 16.09 -20.05 0.84
N SER A 35 17.05 -20.14 1.77
CA SER A 35 16.77 -20.31 3.20
C SER A 35 16.04 -19.12 3.83
N ARG A 36 16.07 -17.95 3.19
CA ARG A 36 15.35 -16.76 3.62
C ARG A 36 13.98 -16.59 2.97
N GLU A 37 13.62 -17.35 1.93
CA GLU A 37 12.41 -17.12 1.11
C GLU A 37 12.39 -15.76 0.39
N HIS A 38 13.53 -15.39 -0.24
CA HIS A 38 13.54 -14.23 -1.13
C HIS A 38 12.53 -14.38 -2.27
N PRO A 39 11.72 -13.36 -2.61
CA PRO A 39 10.79 -13.40 -3.74
C PRO A 39 11.48 -13.43 -5.11
N HIS A 40 12.79 -13.16 -5.16
CA HIS A 40 13.61 -13.14 -6.39
C HIS A 40 14.71 -14.21 -6.38
N GLN A 41 14.42 -15.39 -5.83
CA GLN A 41 15.34 -16.54 -5.83
C GLN A 41 15.85 -16.90 -7.23
N ASP A 42 14.97 -16.85 -8.23
CA ASP A 42 15.34 -17.15 -9.61
C ASP A 42 16.28 -16.09 -10.21
N ALA A 43 16.11 -14.82 -9.83
CA ALA A 43 16.98 -13.74 -10.30
C ALA A 43 18.41 -13.90 -9.76
N ILE A 44 18.57 -14.35 -8.51
CA ILE A 44 19.89 -14.64 -7.94
C ILE A 44 20.52 -15.87 -8.61
N HIS A 45 19.72 -16.89 -8.95
CA HIS A 45 20.21 -18.04 -9.71
C HIS A 45 20.74 -17.63 -11.09
N TYR A 46 19.92 -16.95 -11.90
CA TYR A 46 20.35 -16.48 -13.23
C TYR A 46 21.50 -15.47 -13.15
N ALA A 47 21.53 -14.61 -12.14
CA ALA A 47 22.62 -13.68 -11.94
C ALA A 47 23.94 -14.37 -11.54
N GLY A 48 23.89 -15.54 -10.88
CA GLY A 48 25.05 -16.40 -10.67
C GLY A 48 25.68 -16.84 -11.98
N TRP A 49 24.87 -17.33 -12.93
CA TRP A 49 25.32 -17.69 -14.29
C TRP A 49 25.86 -16.47 -15.07
N VAL A 50 25.20 -15.31 -14.96
CA VAL A 50 25.68 -14.05 -15.58
C VAL A 50 26.98 -13.57 -14.94
N SER A 51 27.17 -13.79 -13.63
CA SER A 51 28.40 -13.39 -12.93
C SER A 51 29.64 -14.13 -13.45
N LEU A 52 29.47 -15.41 -13.84
CA LEU A 52 30.51 -16.22 -14.49
C LEU A 52 30.96 -15.59 -15.82
N PHE A 53 30.02 -15.02 -16.58
CA PHE A 53 30.30 -14.30 -17.82
C PHE A 53 30.99 -12.95 -17.57
N THR A 54 30.63 -12.25 -16.49
CA THR A 54 31.21 -10.94 -16.12
C THR A 54 32.50 -11.01 -15.30
N LEU A 55 33.21 -12.14 -15.32
CA LEU A 55 34.45 -12.34 -14.56
C LEU A 55 34.29 -12.07 -13.05
N HIS A 56 33.17 -12.49 -12.46
CA HIS A 56 32.85 -12.36 -11.03
C HIS A 56 32.67 -10.92 -10.52
N ALA A 57 32.56 -9.91 -11.40
CA ALA A 57 32.36 -8.52 -10.98
C ALA A 57 31.03 -8.29 -10.24
N LEU A 58 29.96 -8.98 -10.64
CA LEU A 58 28.64 -8.87 -10.01
C LEU A 58 28.49 -9.74 -8.74
N TRP A 59 29.44 -10.64 -8.47
CA TRP A 59 29.37 -11.59 -7.37
C TRP A 59 29.31 -10.94 -5.97
N PRO A 60 30.21 -10.01 -5.59
CA PRO A 60 30.12 -9.37 -4.28
C PRO A 60 28.83 -8.55 -4.12
N PHE A 61 28.31 -8.00 -5.21
CA PHE A 61 27.04 -7.28 -5.23
C PHE A 61 25.84 -8.20 -4.97
N LEU A 62 25.81 -9.38 -5.60
CA LEU A 62 24.80 -10.41 -5.38
C LEU A 62 24.80 -10.94 -3.94
N TRP A 63 25.97 -11.09 -3.34
CA TRP A 63 26.11 -11.50 -1.94
C TRP A 63 25.52 -10.46 -0.97
N ILE A 64 25.79 -9.18 -1.21
CA ILE A 64 25.19 -8.08 -0.44
C ILE A 64 23.66 -8.08 -0.61
N TRP A 65 23.16 -8.30 -1.83
CA TRP A 65 21.72 -8.35 -2.08
C TRP A 65 21.03 -9.54 -1.40
N ALA A 66 21.67 -10.72 -1.42
CA ALA A 66 21.17 -11.91 -0.74
C ALA A 66 21.05 -11.69 0.77
N THR A 67 22.01 -10.97 1.37
CA THR A 67 22.04 -10.68 2.82
C THR A 67 21.18 -9.47 3.23
N LEU A 68 20.86 -8.57 2.30
CA LEU A 68 20.08 -7.37 2.56
C LEU A 68 18.60 -7.65 2.90
N TRP A 69 18.04 -8.74 2.40
CA TRP A 69 16.61 -9.04 2.58
C TRP A 69 16.32 -9.68 3.93
N ARG A 70 15.22 -9.24 4.56
CA ARG A 70 14.79 -9.66 5.90
C ARG A 70 13.34 -10.08 5.87
N LYS A 71 13.07 -11.32 6.29
CA LYS A 71 11.72 -11.93 6.34
C LYS A 71 10.70 -11.10 7.13
N GLU A 72 11.14 -10.46 8.22
CA GLU A 72 10.28 -9.58 9.04
C GLU A 72 9.93 -8.22 8.42
N ARG A 73 10.58 -7.81 7.32
CA ARG A 73 10.27 -6.52 6.67
C ARG A 73 9.95 -6.62 5.18
N GLY A 74 10.22 -7.76 4.53
CA GLY A 74 10.16 -7.86 3.07
C GLY A 74 10.92 -6.71 2.39
N TRP A 75 10.46 -6.26 1.23
CA TRP A 75 10.92 -5.02 0.61
C TRP A 75 10.20 -3.78 1.20
N GLY A 76 9.92 -3.72 2.50
CA GLY A 76 9.24 -2.59 3.13
C GLY A 76 7.76 -2.36 2.74
N PHE A 77 7.27 -2.99 1.66
CA PHE A 77 5.90 -2.80 1.15
C PHE A 77 4.83 -3.62 1.85
N HIS A 78 5.18 -4.64 2.64
CA HIS A 78 4.15 -5.46 3.29
C HIS A 78 3.48 -4.78 4.49
N ARG A 79 4.18 -3.87 5.18
CA ARG A 79 3.58 -3.04 6.24
C ARG A 79 2.57 -2.02 5.67
N LEU A 80 2.78 -1.58 4.43
CA LEU A 80 1.88 -0.63 3.77
C LEU A 80 0.51 -1.25 3.49
N GLU A 81 0.42 -2.57 3.30
CA GLU A 81 -0.83 -3.26 2.97
C GLU A 81 -1.78 -3.37 4.19
N GLU A 82 -1.24 -3.61 5.39
CA GLU A 82 -2.02 -3.52 6.64
C GLU A 82 -2.44 -2.08 6.95
N GLU A 83 -1.55 -1.09 6.76
CA GLU A 83 -1.92 0.33 6.90
C GLU A 83 -2.96 0.77 5.87
N GLN A 84 -2.92 0.24 4.65
CA GLN A 84 -3.92 0.53 3.62
C GLN A 84 -5.32 0.07 4.04
N HIS A 85 -5.46 -1.14 4.59
CA HIS A 85 -6.76 -1.64 5.04
C HIS A 85 -7.33 -0.78 6.18
N ASP A 86 -6.48 -0.38 7.13
CA ASP A 86 -6.88 0.45 8.26
C ASP A 86 -7.24 1.89 7.82
N LEU A 87 -6.54 2.42 6.81
CA LEU A 87 -6.86 3.70 6.18
C LEU A 87 -8.18 3.66 5.42
N HIS A 88 -8.47 2.59 4.68
CA HIS A 88 -9.73 2.44 3.95
C HIS A 88 -10.93 2.41 4.91
N HIS A 89 -10.82 1.67 6.03
CA HIS A 89 -11.87 1.66 7.04
C HIS A 89 -12.12 3.04 7.67
N ARG A 90 -11.05 3.80 7.95
CA ARG A 90 -11.18 5.17 8.48
C ARG A 90 -11.80 6.13 7.47
N LEU A 91 -11.50 5.97 6.19
CA LEU A 91 -12.11 6.77 5.11
C LEU A 91 -13.62 6.50 5.01
N GLU A 92 -14.03 5.23 5.05
CA GLU A 92 -15.46 4.84 5.05
C GLU A 92 -16.19 5.49 6.24
N GLN A 93 -15.62 5.40 7.45
CA GLN A 93 -16.19 6.01 8.66
C GLN A 93 -16.28 7.54 8.57
N LEU A 94 -15.30 8.20 7.93
CA LEU A 94 -15.33 9.65 7.74
C LEU A 94 -16.44 10.07 6.78
N ILE A 95 -16.68 9.29 5.72
CA ILE A 95 -17.74 9.55 4.75
C ILE A 95 -19.11 9.45 5.45
N ASP A 96 -19.34 8.37 6.19
CA ASP A 96 -20.58 8.18 6.96
C ASP A 96 -20.82 9.30 7.98
N HIS A 97 -19.77 9.73 8.68
CA HIS A 97 -19.87 10.83 9.64
C HIS A 97 -20.21 12.16 8.96
N VAL A 98 -19.59 12.47 7.82
CA VAL A 98 -19.90 13.69 7.05
C VAL A 98 -21.35 13.67 6.58
N GLU A 99 -21.84 12.52 6.10
CA GLU A 99 -23.23 12.37 5.66
C GLU A 99 -24.23 12.55 6.82
N ALA A 100 -23.97 11.94 7.98
CA ALA A 100 -24.80 12.10 9.18
C ALA A 100 -24.84 13.55 9.68
N LEU A 101 -23.69 14.22 9.74
CA LEU A 101 -23.61 15.64 10.11
C LEU A 101 -24.35 16.54 9.13
N GLN A 102 -24.25 16.26 7.83
CA GLN A 102 -24.96 16.99 6.78
C GLN A 102 -26.48 16.86 6.97
N HIS A 103 -26.96 15.65 7.28
CA HIS A 103 -28.36 15.36 7.55
C HIS A 103 -28.86 16.13 8.79
N ASP A 104 -28.14 16.06 9.90
CA ASP A 104 -28.51 16.75 11.14
C ASP A 104 -28.60 18.26 10.97
N VAL A 105 -27.62 18.86 10.28
CA VAL A 105 -27.63 20.30 9.96
C VAL A 105 -28.85 20.67 9.12
N SER A 106 -29.21 19.86 8.12
CA SER A 106 -30.38 20.12 7.28
C SER A 106 -31.69 20.08 8.08
N THR A 107 -31.79 19.11 9.00
CA THR A 107 -32.96 18.90 9.86
C THR A 107 -33.12 20.06 10.86
N LEU A 108 -32.03 20.43 11.54
CA LEU A 108 -31.99 21.57 12.47
C LEU A 108 -32.34 22.88 11.77
N LYS A 109 -31.85 23.08 10.54
CA LYS A 109 -32.18 24.26 9.74
C LYS A 109 -33.66 24.30 9.38
N GLN A 110 -34.25 23.17 8.99
CA GLN A 110 -35.69 23.07 8.74
C GLN A 110 -36.53 23.33 10.00
N GLN A 111 -36.16 22.74 11.14
CA GLN A 111 -36.85 22.98 12.41
C GLN A 111 -36.79 24.44 12.82
N THR A 112 -35.63 25.08 12.68
CA THR A 112 -35.45 26.50 12.98
C THR A 112 -36.32 27.38 12.08
N LEU A 113 -36.39 27.07 10.78
CA LEU A 113 -37.24 27.77 9.82
C LEU A 113 -38.73 27.61 10.16
N GLN A 114 -39.18 26.41 10.52
CA GLN A 114 -40.55 26.14 10.95
C GLN A 114 -40.90 26.90 12.22
N GLN A 115 -40.03 26.84 13.23
CA GLN A 115 -40.23 27.54 14.49
C GLN A 115 -40.29 29.06 14.30
N GLN A 116 -39.47 29.61 13.39
CA GLN A 116 -39.49 31.03 13.05
C GLN A 116 -40.75 31.44 12.28
N GLN A 117 -41.32 30.55 11.45
CA GLN A 117 -42.61 30.78 10.80
C GLN A 117 -43.78 30.73 11.79
N GLU A 118 -43.78 29.80 12.75
CA GLU A 118 -44.79 29.73 13.81
C GLU A 118 -44.76 30.99 14.69
N LEU A 119 -43.56 31.40 15.14
CA LEU A 119 -43.36 32.66 15.88
C LEU A 119 -43.87 33.88 15.10
N ASN A 120 -43.61 33.94 13.79
CA ASN A 120 -44.04 35.06 12.96
C ASN A 120 -45.57 35.06 12.70
N GLN A 121 -46.22 33.90 12.67
CA GLN A 121 -47.68 33.79 12.57
C GLN A 121 -48.39 34.18 13.88
N GLN A 122 -47.79 33.87 15.03
CA GLN A 122 -48.33 34.26 16.34
C GLN A 122 -48.23 35.76 16.61
N GLN A 123 -47.33 36.47 15.91
CA GLN A 123 -47.05 37.89 16.09
C GLN A 123 -47.67 38.78 15.00
N ALA A 124 -48.40 38.19 14.05
CA ALA A 124 -49.21 38.94 13.09
C ALA A 124 -50.35 39.67 13.84
N PRO A 125 -50.56 40.97 13.61
CA PRO A 125 -51.61 41.72 14.29
C PRO A 125 -52.96 41.12 13.92
N THR A 126 -53.69 40.60 14.89
CA THR A 126 -55.10 40.20 14.73
C THR A 126 -55.89 41.39 14.17
N PRO A 127 -56.52 41.29 12.97
CA PRO A 127 -57.47 42.28 12.52
C PRO A 127 -58.78 42.07 13.28
N HIS A 128 -58.81 42.45 14.56
CA HIS A 128 -60.07 42.54 15.29
C HIS A 128 -60.80 43.82 14.89
N SER A 129 -61.80 43.61 14.02
CA SER A 129 -63.01 44.41 13.83
C SER A 129 -62.82 45.90 13.48
N ALA A 130 -62.50 46.17 12.22
CA ALA A 130 -62.96 47.39 11.57
C ALA A 130 -64.07 47.03 10.57
N THR A 131 -65.22 47.68 10.74
CA THR A 131 -66.23 47.96 9.70
C THR A 131 -67.26 46.86 9.39
N ALA A 132 -68.39 46.91 10.10
CA ALA A 132 -69.69 46.53 9.54
C ALA A 132 -70.85 47.10 10.39
N ASP A 133 -70.98 48.42 10.50
CA ASP A 133 -72.30 49.05 10.69
C ASP A 133 -72.31 50.48 10.17
N ASN A 134 -72.41 50.62 8.85
CA ASN A 134 -72.87 51.85 8.21
C ASN A 134 -73.86 51.44 7.12
N LYS A 135 -75.08 51.11 7.52
CA LYS A 135 -76.21 51.03 6.59
C LYS A 135 -77.56 51.15 7.29
N LYS A 136 -77.94 52.39 7.65
CA LYS A 136 -79.32 52.93 7.68
C LYS A 136 -79.17 54.46 7.54
N GLU A 137 -79.11 55.05 6.34
CA GLU A 137 -80.27 55.44 5.51
C GLU A 137 -81.37 56.06 6.39
N GLU A 138 -81.37 57.39 6.49
CA GLU A 138 -82.22 58.30 5.70
C GLU A 138 -83.62 58.46 6.31
N LEU A 139 -84.02 59.73 6.50
CA LEU A 139 -85.27 60.30 7.03
C LEU A 139 -85.32 60.66 8.52
#